data_AF-A0A183T9S4-F1
#
_entry.id   AF-A0A183T9S4-F1
#
_cell.length_a   1.000
_cell.length_b   1.000
_cell.length_c   1.000
_cell.angle_alpha   90.00
_cell.angle_beta   90.00
_cell.angle_gamma   90.00
#
_symmetry.space_group_name_H-M   'P 1'
#
loop_
_entity.id
_entity.type
_entity.pdbx_description
1 polymer ?
#
loop_
_entity_poly.entity_id
_entity_poly.type
_entity_poly.pdbx_seq_one_letter_code
_entity_poly.pdbx_strand_id
1 'polypeptide(L)' 'MHALLATAPRADKLIVFGDFSACVGTEIAAWQGVLGLHGHGDSNDNGLLLLRTCAEHSLLLTKTFFRLPTR' A
#
# COMPACT_ATOMS: atom_id res chain seq x y z
N MET A 1 5.54 7.98 -11.06
CA MET A 1 5.73 7.56 -9.66
C MET A 1 7.00 6.72 -9.44
N HIS A 2 7.39 5.83 -10.38
CA HIS A 2 8.61 5.01 -10.25
C HIS A 2 9.92 5.81 -10.07
N ALA A 3 10.08 6.95 -10.76
CA ALA A 3 11.30 7.75 -10.66
C ALA A 3 11.55 8.28 -9.24
N LEU A 4 10.49 8.59 -8.49
CA LEU A 4 10.56 9.16 -7.14
C LEU A 4 10.89 8.09 -6.08
N LEU A 5 10.34 6.88 -6.23
CA LEU A 5 10.67 5.74 -5.37
C LEU A 5 12.12 5.29 -5.57
N ALA A 6 12.64 5.38 -6.80
CA ALA A 6 14.01 5.00 -7.13
C ALA A 6 15.07 6.00 -6.64
N THR A 7 14.69 7.26 -6.36
CA THR A 7 15.62 8.31 -5.91
C THR A 7 15.84 8.34 -4.41
N ALA A 8 15.03 7.64 -3.61
CA ALA A 8 15.20 7.60 -2.17
C ALA A 8 16.48 6.82 -1.80
N PRO A 9 17.40 7.39 -0.98
CA PRO A 9 18.57 6.66 -0.50
C PRO A 9 18.15 5.42 0.28
N ARG A 10 18.83 4.28 0.04
CA ARG A 10 18.50 2.99 0.66
C ARG A 10 18.58 3.00 2.20
N ALA A 11 19.29 3.96 2.79
CA ALA A 11 19.42 4.15 4.22
C ALA A 11 18.25 4.92 4.86
N ASP A 12 17.44 5.61 4.05
CA ASP A 12 16.33 6.43 4.52
C ASP A 12 15.02 5.64 4.58
N LYS A 13 14.20 5.92 5.60
CA LYS A 13 12.85 5.34 5.71
C LYS A 13 11.88 6.16 4.86
N LEU A 14 11.45 5.59 3.73
CA LEU A 14 10.45 6.21 2.87
C LEU A 14 9.03 5.93 3.37
N ILE A 15 8.26 6.98 3.66
CA ILE A 15 6.83 6.89 3.94
C ILE A 15 6.10 7.64 2.83
N VAL A 16 5.30 6.93 2.05
CA VAL A 16 4.45 7.53 1.01
C VAL A 16 3.01 7.57 1.53
N PHE A 17 2.46 8.77 1.65
CA PHE A 17 1.09 8.97 2.11
C PHE A 17 0.27 9.70 1.04
N GLY A 18 -0.96 9.26 0.83
CA GLY A 18 -1.87 9.83 -0.15
C GLY A 18 -3.11 8.96 -0.34
N ASP A 19 -4.12 9.53 -0.96
CA ASP A 19 -5.25 8.77 -1.46
C ASP A 19 -4.87 8.16 -2.82
N PHE A 20 -4.52 6.87 -2.80
CA PHE A 20 -4.19 6.11 -4.01
C PHE A 20 -5.44 5.62 -4.76
N SER A 21 -6.65 5.87 -4.24
CA SER A 21 -7.91 5.35 -4.79
C SER A 21 -7.87 3.85 -5.11
N ALA A 22 -7.09 3.12 -4.29
CA ALA A 22 -6.78 1.72 -4.44
C ALA A 22 -7.59 0.91 -3.43
N CYS A 23 -8.47 0.04 -3.93
CA CYS A 23 -9.08 -0.98 -3.11
C CYS A 23 -8.17 -2.19 -3.15
N VAL A 24 -7.59 -2.53 -2.00
CA VAL A 24 -6.75 -3.72 -1.85
C VAL A 24 -7.53 -4.74 -1.04
N GLY A 25 -7.84 -5.86 -1.68
CA GLY A 25 -8.72 -6.88 -1.15
C GLY A 25 -8.09 -7.79 -0.09
N THR A 26 -8.86 -8.79 0.35
CA THR A 26 -8.55 -9.67 1.50
C THR A 26 -7.56 -10.81 1.22
N GLU A 27 -6.89 -10.82 0.08
CA GLU A 27 -5.88 -11.83 -0.32
C GLU A 27 -4.57 -11.67 0.48
N ILE A 28 -4.67 -11.62 1.81
CA ILE A 28 -3.57 -11.45 2.77
C ILE A 28 -2.57 -12.61 2.64
N ALA A 29 -3.02 -13.81 2.27
CA ALA A 29 -2.17 -14.98 2.10
C ALA A 29 -1.24 -14.88 0.87
N ALA A 30 -1.72 -14.29 -0.25
CA ALA A 30 -0.94 -14.15 -1.48
C ALA A 30 0.12 -13.03 -1.40
N TRP A 31 -0.05 -12.08 -0.46
CA TRP A 31 0.77 -10.86 -0.35
C TRP A 31 1.40 -10.69 1.04
N GLN A 32 1.71 -11.81 1.70
CA GLN A 32 2.37 -11.81 3.00
C GLN A 32 3.70 -11.01 2.92
N GLY A 33 3.83 -9.97 3.75
CA GLY A 33 5.00 -9.07 3.77
C GLY A 33 4.81 -7.75 3.01
N VAL A 34 3.82 -7.66 2.13
CA VAL A 34 3.41 -6.42 1.45
C VAL A 34 2.11 -5.88 2.04
N LEU A 35 1.15 -6.75 2.33
CA LEU A 35 -0.16 -6.39 2.89
C LEU A 35 -0.19 -6.51 4.42
N GLY A 36 -0.62 -5.44 5.09
CA GLY A 36 -1.07 -5.52 6.48
C GLY A 36 -2.42 -6.26 6.63
N LEU A 37 -2.73 -6.70 7.85
CA LEU A 37 -3.88 -7.56 8.22
C LEU A 37 -5.30 -7.05 7.87
N HIS A 38 -5.46 -5.90 7.22
CA HIS A 38 -6.75 -5.18 7.10
C HIS A 38 -7.21 -4.95 5.64
N GLY A 39 -7.14 -5.99 4.80
CA GLY A 39 -7.82 -6.00 3.50
C GLY A 39 -9.35 -5.98 3.68
N HIS A 40 -10.09 -5.27 2.83
CA HIS A 40 -11.55 -5.31 2.82
C HIS A 40 -12.03 -5.22 1.37
N GLY A 41 -12.85 -6.19 0.93
CA GLY A 41 -13.41 -6.26 -0.43
C GLY A 41 -12.50 -6.93 -1.46
N ASP A 42 -12.86 -6.79 -2.74
CA ASP A 42 -12.04 -7.22 -3.89
C ASP A 42 -11.01 -6.15 -4.26
N SER A 43 -9.87 -6.58 -4.79
CA SER A 43 -8.86 -5.65 -5.31
C SER A 43 -9.33 -5.03 -6.63
N ASN A 44 -9.21 -3.70 -6.77
CA ASN A 44 -9.36 -3.05 -8.07
C ASN A 44 -8.00 -2.95 -8.79
N ASP A 45 -7.99 -2.56 -10.07
CA ASP A 45 -6.76 -2.47 -10.87
C ASP A 45 -5.69 -1.57 -10.22
N ASN A 46 -6.11 -0.46 -9.61
CA ASN A 46 -5.23 0.43 -8.85
C ASN A 46 -4.62 -0.26 -7.63
N GLY A 47 -5.40 -1.08 -6.92
CA GLY A 47 -4.94 -1.90 -5.80
C GLY A 47 -3.91 -2.94 -6.22
N LEU A 48 -4.13 -3.60 -7.36
CA LEU A 48 -3.17 -4.55 -7.92
C LEU A 48 -1.85 -3.86 -8.33
N LEU A 49 -1.95 -2.70 -8.99
CA LEU A 49 -0.77 -1.91 -9.37
C LEU A 49 0.02 -1.43 -8.15
N LEU A 50 -0.70 -1.00 -7.10
CA LEU A 50 -0.09 -0.57 -5.85
C LEU A 50 0.64 -1.73 -5.15
N LEU A 51 0.01 -2.90 -5.08
CA LEU A 51 0.63 -4.12 -4.53
C LEU A 51 1.89 -4.52 -5.28
N ARG A 52 1.83 -4.52 -6.62
CA ARG A 52 2.99 -4.82 -7.46
C ARG A 52 4.13 -3.84 -7.23
N THR A 53 3.83 -2.54 -7.19
CA THR A 53 4.83 -1.50 -6.91
C THR A 53 5.45 -1.69 -5.52
N CYS A 54 4.65 -2.02 -4.51
CA CYS A 54 5.14 -2.28 -3.17
C CYS A 54 6.02 -3.54 -3.12
N ALA A 55 5.65 -4.62 -3.80
CA ALA A 55 6.46 -5.84 -3.88
C ALA A 55 7.80 -5.58 -4.59
N GLU A 56 7.78 -4.87 -5.73
CA GLU A 56 8.98 -4.52 -6.51
C GLU A 56 9.97 -3.67 -5.71
N HIS A 57 9.46 -2.78 -4.85
CA HIS A 57 10.28 -1.87 -4.05
C HIS A 57 10.45 -2.29 -2.58
N SER A 58 10.03 -3.51 -2.20
CA SER A 58 10.06 -4.01 -0.81
C SER A 58 9.39 -3.06 0.20
N LEU A 59 8.31 -2.41 -0.20
CA LEU A 59 7.52 -1.50 0.63
C LEU A 59 6.40 -2.27 1.34
N LEU A 60 6.12 -1.88 2.58
CA LEU A 60 4.99 -2.39 3.36
C LEU A 60 3.79 -1.46 3.24
N LEU A 61 2.63 -2.03 2.95
CA LEU A 61 1.37 -1.31 2.83
C LEU A 61 0.63 -1.33 4.17
N THR A 62 0.64 -0.20 4.87
CA THR A 62 -0.07 0.01 6.14
C THR A 62 -1.30 0.89 5.91
N LYS A 63 -2.49 0.26 5.87
CA LYS A 63 -3.75 1.02 5.87
C LYS A 63 -3.90 1.76 7.21
N THR A 64 -4.09 3.06 7.15
CA THR A 64 -4.45 3.90 8.30
C THR A 64 -5.97 4.09 8.29
N PHE A 65 -6.67 3.54 9.28
CA PHE A 65 -8.08 3.85 9.49
C PHE A 65 -8.19 5.25 10.05
N PHE A 66 -8.77 6.17 9.28
CA PHE A 66 -9.20 7.46 9.82
C PHE A 66 -10.53 7.27 10.56
N ARG A 67 -10.53 7.53 11.86
CA ARG A 67 -11.78 7.70 12.61
C ARG A 67 -12.36 9.06 12.24
N LEU A 68 -13.49 9.07 11.55
CA LEU A 68 -14.27 10.28 11.34
C LEU A 68 -14.81 10.76 12.71
N PRO A 69 -14.88 12.08 12.97
CA PRO A 69 -15.55 12.58 14.15
C PRO A 69 -17.03 12.15 14.10
N THR A 70 -17.48 11.45 15.15
CA THR A 70 -18.90 11.21 15.37
C THR A 70 -19.58 12.53 15.65
N ARG A 71 -20.63 12.82 14.87
CA ARG A 71 -21.45 14.04 15.01
C ARG A 71 -22.17 14.09 16.34
#